data_AF-A0A0E3GPU7-F1
#
_entry.id   AF-A0A0E3GPU7-F1
#
_cell.length_a   1.000
_cell.length_b   1.000
_cell.length_c   1.000
_cell.angle_alpha   90.00
_cell.angle_beta   90.00
_cell.angle_gamma   90.00
#
_symmetry.space_group_name_H-M   'P 1'
#
loop_
_entity.id
_entity.type
_entity.pdbx_description
1 polymer ?
#
loop_
_entity_poly.entity_id
_entity_poly.type
_entity_poly.pdbx_seq_one_letter_code
_entity_poly.pdbx_strand_id
1 'polypeptide(L)'
;MSKQQQFDDIVKSALVGKAEKVSTSENMFENIKNGIQLDRNKKIFNLKERLPYFNLKKSVITAACCMFVAAGAVFAIFPNATVSALQSIEEYANGYIGMKSYDKVPSSDKLKKDLGYDAKIPAVLSEGYKLIDAEITGHIDGATPDKQYDKKQAECIYSKNNSKKESVDLSIWKVGAKKDPLIYKNAKAVAVGNISAYWAEYVVHIVPDNVKLTKDQVAKENKACKSGKEILSYVSSDDDTNLKEEFKTKHSLKWTQNNVNYQLTDENNKLSFEEMSKIAESIINSK
;
A
#
# COMPACT_ATOMS: atom_id res chain seq x y z
N MET A 1 -32.95 35.71 35.74
CA MET A 1 -32.28 34.71 34.88
C MET A 1 -32.53 35.10 33.45
N SER A 2 -31.49 35.33 32.64
CA SER A 2 -31.68 35.83 31.27
C SER A 2 -32.21 34.73 30.35
N LYS A 3 -32.87 35.10 29.25
CA LYS A 3 -33.33 34.14 28.22
C LYS A 3 -32.16 33.32 27.65
N GLN A 4 -30.96 33.89 27.66
CA GLN A 4 -29.74 33.21 27.26
C GLN A 4 -29.33 32.14 28.26
N GLN A 5 -29.37 32.45 29.55
CA GLN A 5 -29.09 31.49 30.62
C GLN A 5 -30.06 30.29 30.61
N GLN A 6 -31.35 30.55 30.36
CA GLN A 6 -32.35 29.47 30.24
C GLN A 6 -32.10 28.60 29.01
N PHE A 7 -31.70 29.20 27.89
CA PHE A 7 -31.34 28.45 26.69
C PHE A 7 -30.10 27.58 26.93
N ASP A 8 -29.07 28.15 27.57
CA ASP A 8 -27.82 27.45 27.87
C ASP A 8 -28.03 26.26 28.81
N ASP A 9 -28.89 26.41 29.83
CA ASP A 9 -29.19 25.33 30.79
C ASP A 9 -30.00 24.19 30.17
N ILE A 10 -30.89 24.50 29.21
CA ILE A 10 -31.65 23.51 28.45
C ILE A 10 -30.72 22.72 27.52
N VAL A 11 -29.83 23.42 26.81
CA VAL A 11 -28.84 22.78 25.92
C VAL A 11 -27.91 21.88 26.73
N LYS A 12 -27.42 22.35 27.89
CA LYS A 12 -26.52 21.60 28.76
C LYS A 12 -27.17 20.33 29.29
N SER A 13 -28.41 20.42 29.77
CA SER A 13 -29.15 19.25 30.29
C SER A 13 -29.45 18.23 29.20
N ALA A 14 -29.77 18.68 27.98
CA ALA A 14 -30.02 17.80 26.84
C ALA A 14 -28.75 17.06 26.38
N LEU A 15 -27.59 17.74 26.40
CA LEU A 15 -26.31 17.14 26.04
C LEU A 15 -25.84 16.09 27.07
N VAL A 16 -25.99 16.37 28.37
CA VAL A 16 -25.64 15.42 29.44
C VAL A 16 -26.49 14.15 29.35
N GLY A 17 -27.81 14.29 29.20
CA GLY A 17 -28.72 13.14 29.08
C GLY A 17 -28.54 12.31 27.80
N LYS A 18 -27.89 12.86 26.77
CA LYS A 18 -27.52 12.14 25.53
C LYS A 18 -26.17 11.45 25.66
N ALA A 19 -25.18 12.07 26.33
CA ALA A 19 -23.86 11.51 26.54
C ALA A 19 -23.91 10.24 27.41
N GLU A 20 -24.76 10.20 28.44
CA GLU A 20 -24.95 9.02 29.30
C GLU A 20 -25.55 7.81 28.56
N LYS A 21 -26.11 8.01 27.36
CA LYS A 21 -26.71 6.94 26.54
C LYS A 21 -25.79 6.41 25.44
N VAL A 22 -24.60 6.98 25.27
CA VAL A 22 -23.63 6.51 24.27
C VAL A 22 -22.74 5.46 24.92
N SER A 23 -23.14 4.19 24.80
CA SER A 23 -22.27 3.05 25.10
C SER A 23 -21.30 2.85 23.95
N THR A 24 -20.00 3.10 24.17
CA THR A 24 -18.95 2.71 23.21
C THR A 24 -18.80 1.19 23.20
N SER A 25 -18.66 0.59 22.02
CA SER A 25 -18.39 -0.86 21.93
C SER A 25 -17.05 -1.21 22.59
N GLU A 26 -16.99 -2.32 23.31
CA GLU A 26 -15.80 -2.75 24.09
C GLU A 26 -14.50 -2.79 23.27
N ASN A 27 -14.62 -2.99 21.95
CA ASN A 27 -13.49 -3.13 21.04
C ASN A 27 -13.11 -1.84 20.28
N MET A 28 -13.82 -0.72 20.51
CA MET A 28 -13.56 0.54 19.81
C MET A 28 -12.13 1.04 20.08
N PHE A 29 -11.65 0.91 21.32
CA PHE A 29 -10.32 1.38 21.70
C PHE A 29 -9.20 0.55 21.06
N GLU A 30 -9.37 -0.76 21.00
CA GLU A 30 -8.41 -1.65 20.32
C GLU A 30 -8.45 -1.47 18.80
N ASN A 31 -9.62 -1.21 18.21
CA ASN A 31 -9.71 -0.90 16.78
C ASN A 31 -9.03 0.43 16.42
N ILE A 32 -9.16 1.45 17.28
CA ILE A 32 -8.48 2.74 17.10
C ILE A 32 -6.97 2.57 17.27
N LYS A 33 -6.53 1.82 18.29
CA LYS A 33 -5.11 1.54 18.53
C LYS A 33 -4.47 0.74 17.40
N ASN A 34 -5.16 -0.29 16.90
CA ASN A 34 -4.73 -1.07 15.73
C ASN A 34 -4.70 -0.21 14.46
N GLY A 35 -5.69 0.66 14.27
CA GLY A 35 -5.72 1.64 13.18
C GLY A 35 -4.54 2.61 13.22
N ILE A 36 -4.21 3.17 14.39
CA ILE A 36 -3.08 4.09 14.57
C ILE A 36 -1.73 3.38 14.36
N GLN A 37 -1.58 2.14 14.83
CA GLN A 37 -0.36 1.36 14.61
C GLN A 37 -0.18 0.97 13.14
N LEU A 38 -1.27 0.59 12.46
CA LEU A 38 -1.25 0.34 11.02
C LEU A 38 -0.93 1.62 10.25
N ASP A 39 -1.51 2.76 10.59
CA ASP A 39 -1.28 4.03 9.88
C ASP A 39 0.15 4.57 10.07
N ARG A 40 0.79 4.31 11.22
CA ARG A 40 2.23 4.58 11.44
C ARG A 40 3.13 3.72 10.56
N ASN A 41 2.83 2.43 10.41
CA ASN A 41 3.61 1.55 9.53
C ASN A 41 3.34 1.81 8.04
N LYS A 42 2.15 2.31 7.70
CA LYS A 42 1.72 2.58 6.33
C LYS A 42 2.19 3.94 5.78
N LYS A 43 2.38 4.95 6.65
CA LYS A 43 2.94 6.25 6.26
C LYS A 43 4.37 6.17 5.73
N ILE A 44 5.13 5.13 6.10
CA ILE A 44 6.48 4.89 5.58
C ILE A 44 6.45 4.30 4.16
N PHE A 45 5.32 3.69 3.73
CA PHE A 45 5.29 2.91 2.48
C PHE A 45 4.39 3.45 1.36
N ASN A 46 3.48 4.41 1.61
CA ASN A 46 2.42 4.74 0.64
C ASN A 46 2.26 6.21 0.21
N LEU A 47 3.23 7.10 0.43
CA LEU A 47 3.14 8.49 -0.05
C LEU A 47 3.97 8.81 -1.32
N LYS A 48 4.25 7.83 -2.20
CA LYS A 48 5.08 8.10 -3.39
C LYS A 48 4.77 7.26 -4.62
N GLU A 49 3.51 7.26 -5.04
CA GLU A 49 3.21 7.13 -6.47
C GLU A 49 2.20 8.20 -6.92
N ARG A 50 2.76 9.28 -7.49
CA ARG A 50 2.16 10.27 -8.42
C ARG A 50 1.11 11.26 -7.89
N LEU A 51 1.58 12.50 -7.70
CA LEU A 51 0.94 13.69 -8.27
C LEU A 51 1.95 14.44 -9.15
N PRO A 52 1.59 14.85 -10.39
CA PRO A 52 2.39 15.78 -11.16
C PRO A 52 2.26 17.19 -10.57
N TYR A 53 3.39 17.90 -10.54
CA TYR A 53 3.55 19.35 -10.37
C TYR A 53 2.25 20.18 -10.50
N PHE A 54 1.65 20.59 -9.38
CA PHE A 54 0.79 21.77 -9.32
C PHE A 54 1.60 22.94 -8.73
N ASN A 55 1.77 24.00 -9.52
CA ASN A 55 2.39 25.25 -9.13
C ASN A 55 1.53 25.98 -8.08
N LEU A 56 1.75 25.73 -6.79
CA LEU A 56 1.17 26.52 -5.69
C LEU A 56 2.13 27.65 -5.27
N LYS A 57 2.37 28.61 -6.17
CA LYS A 57 2.97 29.92 -5.82
C LYS A 57 1.94 30.96 -5.39
N LYS A 58 0.68 30.56 -5.13
CA LYS A 58 -0.37 31.44 -4.60
C LYS A 58 -1.27 30.67 -3.64
N SER A 59 -0.78 30.41 -2.44
CA SER A 59 -1.61 30.29 -1.24
C SER A 59 -0.69 30.42 -0.03
N VAL A 60 -0.50 31.67 0.38
CA VAL A 60 0.14 32.00 1.65
C VAL A 60 -0.97 32.00 2.71
N ILE A 61 -0.59 31.67 3.94
CA ILE A 61 -1.21 32.08 5.22
C ILE A 61 -2.07 31.01 5.92
N THR A 62 -1.41 30.32 6.86
CA THR A 62 -1.87 30.11 8.25
C THR A 62 -2.79 28.93 8.56
N ALA A 63 -2.23 27.88 9.16
CA ALA A 63 -2.36 27.63 10.60
C ALA A 63 -1.78 26.25 10.97
N ALA A 64 -0.48 26.22 11.29
CA ALA A 64 -0.03 25.36 12.36
C ALA A 64 -0.66 25.88 13.67
N CYS A 65 -1.05 24.96 14.57
CA CYS A 65 -1.73 25.21 15.85
C CYS A 65 -3.25 25.46 15.75
N CYS A 66 -4.04 24.39 15.65
CA CYS A 66 -5.35 24.22 16.34
C CYS A 66 -6.02 22.86 16.01
N MET A 67 -5.30 21.74 16.05
CA MET A 67 -5.93 20.40 15.93
C MET A 67 -5.74 19.52 17.18
N PHE A 68 -5.70 20.15 18.37
CA PHE A 68 -5.82 19.42 19.64
C PHE A 68 -6.92 19.91 20.57
N VAL A 69 -7.76 20.87 20.18
CA VAL A 69 -8.91 21.27 21.03
C VAL A 69 -10.12 21.60 20.17
N ALA A 70 -10.79 20.56 19.64
CA ALA A 70 -12.22 20.58 19.29
C ALA A 70 -12.78 19.17 18.97
N ALA A 71 -12.13 18.09 19.43
CA ALA A 71 -12.65 16.73 19.25
C ALA A 71 -13.94 16.44 20.06
N GLY A 72 -14.44 17.39 20.86
CA GLY A 72 -15.57 17.19 21.76
C GLY A 72 -16.86 17.94 21.43
N ALA A 73 -16.91 18.88 20.48
CA ALA A 73 -18.06 19.79 20.35
C ALA A 73 -18.71 19.91 18.96
N VAL A 74 -18.15 19.32 17.90
CA VAL A 74 -18.75 19.38 16.55
C VAL A 74 -19.51 18.09 16.19
N PHE A 75 -19.43 17.04 17.01
CA PHE A 75 -20.09 15.75 16.75
C PHE A 75 -21.62 15.73 16.91
N ALA A 76 -22.26 16.85 17.26
CA ALA A 76 -23.69 16.84 17.62
C ALA A 76 -24.60 17.86 16.90
N ILE A 77 -24.12 18.70 15.98
CA ILE A 77 -24.96 19.81 15.46
C ILE A 77 -25.28 19.73 13.96
N PHE A 78 -24.52 18.99 13.13
CA PHE A 78 -24.86 18.88 11.70
C PHE A 78 -24.52 17.49 11.12
N PRO A 79 -25.45 16.52 11.08
CA PRO A 79 -25.20 15.22 10.48
C PRO A 79 -24.75 15.32 9.01
N ASN A 80 -25.17 16.37 8.28
CA ASN A 80 -24.79 16.59 6.89
C ASN A 80 -23.37 17.17 6.71
N ALA A 81 -22.83 17.89 7.69
CA ALA A 81 -21.47 18.44 7.60
C ALA A 81 -20.41 17.40 7.97
N THR A 82 -20.72 16.48 8.90
CA THR A 82 -19.84 15.35 9.25
C THR A 82 -19.75 14.33 8.12
N VAL A 83 -20.86 14.05 7.42
CA VAL A 83 -20.85 13.16 6.24
C VAL A 83 -20.08 13.79 5.09
N SER A 84 -20.23 15.10 4.86
CA SER A 84 -19.53 15.79 3.76
C SER A 84 -18.02 15.95 4.01
N ALA A 85 -17.59 16.17 5.25
CA ALA A 85 -16.16 16.24 5.60
C ALA A 85 -15.49 14.84 5.58
N LEU A 86 -16.16 13.79 6.07
CA LEU A 86 -15.67 12.41 5.91
C LEU A 86 -15.66 11.99 4.43
N GLN A 87 -16.72 12.26 3.68
CA GLN A 87 -16.77 12.01 2.23
C GLN A 87 -15.65 12.75 1.52
N SER A 88 -15.36 14.01 1.86
CA SER A 88 -14.28 14.76 1.23
C SER A 88 -12.88 14.23 1.54
N ILE A 89 -12.66 13.59 2.70
CA ILE A 89 -11.36 12.95 3.03
C ILE A 89 -11.28 11.56 2.41
N GLU A 90 -12.39 10.82 2.44
CA GLU A 90 -12.50 9.51 1.81
C GLU A 90 -12.34 9.63 0.30
N GLU A 91 -12.92 10.64 -0.37
CA GLU A 91 -12.82 10.93 -1.81
C GLU A 91 -11.38 10.96 -2.34
N TYR A 92 -10.39 11.30 -1.50
CA TYR A 92 -8.96 11.33 -1.89
C TYR A 92 -8.18 10.08 -1.47
N ALA A 93 -8.80 9.14 -0.76
CA ALA A 93 -8.17 7.88 -0.38
C ALA A 93 -8.17 6.91 -1.57
N ASN A 94 -7.08 6.89 -2.33
CA ASN A 94 -6.86 5.92 -3.40
C ASN A 94 -5.59 5.12 -3.13
N GLY A 95 -5.70 3.81 -2.96
CA GLY A 95 -4.56 2.96 -2.66
C GLY A 95 -4.95 1.58 -2.17
N TYR A 96 -3.99 0.82 -1.67
CA TYR A 96 -4.24 -0.50 -1.09
C TYR A 96 -4.17 -0.45 0.43
N ILE A 97 -5.05 -1.20 1.10
CA ILE A 97 -5.02 -1.34 2.55
C ILE A 97 -4.91 -2.80 2.96
N GLY A 98 -4.17 -3.05 4.04
CA GLY A 98 -4.11 -4.35 4.69
C GLY A 98 -5.48 -4.77 5.18
N MET A 99 -5.92 -5.94 4.72
CA MET A 99 -7.17 -6.56 5.16
C MET A 99 -6.90 -7.72 6.10
N LYS A 100 -5.81 -8.45 5.85
CA LYS A 100 -5.50 -9.69 6.56
C LYS A 100 -4.03 -10.04 6.42
N SER A 101 -3.46 -10.60 7.49
CA SER A 101 -2.09 -11.09 7.49
C SER A 101 -2.03 -12.57 7.85
N TYR A 102 -0.96 -13.21 7.39
CA TYR A 102 -0.68 -14.63 7.50
C TYR A 102 0.77 -14.83 7.90
N ASP A 103 0.97 -15.39 9.08
CA ASP A 103 2.28 -15.86 9.59
C ASP A 103 2.64 -17.26 9.06
N LYS A 104 1.67 -17.94 8.44
CA LYS A 104 1.80 -19.25 7.80
C LYS A 104 0.86 -19.35 6.61
N VAL A 105 1.16 -20.27 5.70
CA VAL A 105 0.34 -20.49 4.50
C VAL A 105 -1.11 -20.81 4.87
N PRO A 106 -2.09 -20.04 4.36
CA PRO A 106 -3.50 -20.39 4.49
C PRO A 106 -3.84 -21.60 3.59
N SER A 107 -4.86 -22.37 3.97
CA SER A 107 -5.41 -23.38 3.05
C SER A 107 -5.96 -22.73 1.77
N SER A 108 -5.96 -23.46 0.66
CA SER A 108 -6.43 -22.94 -0.64
C SER A 108 -7.86 -22.41 -0.57
N ASP A 109 -8.77 -23.08 0.14
CA ASP A 109 -10.15 -22.61 0.34
C ASP A 109 -10.22 -21.29 1.11
N LYS A 110 -9.40 -21.15 2.15
CA LYS A 110 -9.33 -19.92 2.94
C LYS A 110 -8.77 -18.78 2.09
N LEU A 111 -7.67 -19.03 1.39
CA LEU A 111 -7.05 -18.06 0.49
C LEU A 111 -8.03 -17.59 -0.59
N LYS A 112 -8.72 -18.53 -1.24
CA LYS A 112 -9.73 -18.25 -2.27
C LYS A 112 -10.89 -17.45 -1.73
N LYS A 113 -11.37 -17.76 -0.52
CA LYS A 113 -12.43 -16.98 0.15
C LYS A 113 -12.00 -15.53 0.39
N ASP A 114 -10.77 -15.32 0.86
CA ASP A 114 -10.30 -13.98 1.19
C ASP A 114 -10.01 -13.14 -0.06
N LEU A 115 -9.37 -13.74 -1.08
CA LEU A 115 -9.04 -13.08 -2.35
C LEU A 115 -10.23 -12.95 -3.31
N GLY A 116 -11.19 -13.88 -3.27
CA GLY A 116 -12.28 -13.98 -4.25
C GLY A 116 -11.87 -14.62 -5.58
N TYR A 117 -10.69 -15.24 -5.65
CA TYR A 117 -10.19 -15.98 -6.82
C TYR A 117 -9.19 -17.06 -6.40
N ASP A 118 -8.96 -18.02 -7.28
CA ASP A 118 -8.08 -19.16 -7.03
C ASP A 118 -6.62 -18.77 -7.23
N ALA A 119 -5.80 -18.87 -6.17
CA ALA A 119 -4.41 -18.43 -6.17
C ALA A 119 -3.54 -19.39 -5.36
N LYS A 120 -2.23 -19.38 -5.63
CA LYS A 120 -1.25 -20.24 -4.96
C LYS A 120 -0.27 -19.43 -4.13
N ILE A 121 -0.11 -19.82 -2.86
CA ILE A 121 0.95 -19.31 -1.96
C ILE A 121 1.67 -20.54 -1.40
N PRO A 122 2.79 -20.97 -1.99
CA PRO A 122 3.56 -22.09 -1.46
C PRO A 122 4.19 -21.76 -0.11
N ALA A 123 4.37 -22.75 0.76
CA ALA A 123 5.05 -22.56 2.04
C ALA A 123 6.56 -22.40 1.89
N VAL A 124 7.10 -23.05 0.86
CA VAL A 124 8.52 -23.09 0.55
C VAL A 124 8.65 -22.96 -0.96
N LEU A 125 9.57 -22.11 -1.41
CA LEU A 125 9.98 -22.00 -2.79
C LEU A 125 11.27 -22.81 -3.01
N SER A 126 11.63 -23.02 -4.27
CA SER A 126 12.96 -23.54 -4.64
C SER A 126 14.09 -22.78 -3.94
N GLU A 127 15.24 -23.42 -3.78
CA GLU A 127 16.43 -22.85 -3.13
C GLU A 127 16.27 -22.57 -1.61
N GLY A 128 15.20 -23.07 -0.97
CA GLY A 128 15.04 -23.08 0.49
C GLY A 128 14.40 -21.81 1.08
N TYR A 129 13.82 -20.95 0.24
CA TYR A 129 13.09 -19.77 0.67
C TYR A 129 11.74 -20.16 1.32
N LYS A 130 11.52 -19.76 2.58
CA LYS A 130 10.29 -20.07 3.33
C LYS A 130 9.43 -18.83 3.44
N LEU A 131 8.11 -19.01 3.43
CA LEU A 131 7.17 -17.91 3.69
C LEU A 131 7.38 -17.42 5.13
N ILE A 132 7.59 -16.11 5.29
CA ILE A 132 7.72 -15.47 6.60
C ILE A 132 6.61 -14.47 6.89
N ASP A 133 5.96 -13.97 5.85
CA ASP A 133 4.88 -13.00 5.94
C ASP A 133 4.03 -13.08 4.67
N ALA A 134 2.72 -13.02 4.80
CA ALA A 134 1.81 -12.82 3.69
C ALA A 134 0.68 -11.89 4.09
N GLU A 135 0.36 -10.93 3.23
CA GLU A 135 -0.70 -9.97 3.46
C GLU A 135 -1.68 -9.98 2.29
N ILE A 136 -2.98 -9.98 2.62
CA ILE A 136 -4.03 -9.66 1.66
C ILE A 136 -4.33 -8.18 1.79
N THR A 137 -4.21 -7.48 0.67
CA THR A 137 -4.59 -6.07 0.58
C THR A 137 -5.78 -5.90 -0.36
N GLY A 138 -6.59 -4.89 -0.08
CA GLY A 138 -7.73 -4.51 -0.90
C GLY A 138 -7.61 -3.05 -1.33
N HIS A 139 -7.91 -2.80 -2.60
CA HIS A 139 -7.96 -1.46 -3.16
C HIS A 139 -9.10 -0.65 -2.53
N ILE A 140 -8.81 0.56 -2.10
CA ILE A 140 -9.79 1.59 -1.75
C ILE A 140 -9.72 2.69 -2.80
N ASP A 141 -10.89 3.18 -3.19
CA ASP A 141 -11.04 4.35 -4.02
C ASP A 141 -12.16 5.20 -3.43
N GLY A 142 -11.76 6.33 -2.86
CA GLY A 142 -12.63 7.35 -2.33
C GLY A 142 -13.74 7.80 -3.25
N ALA A 143 -13.44 7.86 -4.54
CA ALA A 143 -14.41 8.29 -5.54
C ALA A 143 -15.45 7.19 -5.84
N THR A 144 -15.20 5.95 -5.45
CA THR A 144 -16.12 4.82 -5.64
C THR A 144 -16.20 3.94 -4.39
N PRO A 145 -16.83 4.43 -3.30
CA PRO A 145 -16.88 3.72 -2.02
C PRO A 145 -17.58 2.35 -2.11
N ASP A 146 -18.58 2.20 -2.99
CA ASP A 146 -19.30 0.93 -3.20
C ASP A 146 -18.44 -0.18 -3.85
N LYS A 147 -17.27 0.19 -4.40
CA LYS A 147 -16.33 -0.73 -5.06
C LYS A 147 -15.07 -0.96 -4.23
N GLN A 148 -15.10 -0.58 -2.95
CA GLN A 148 -13.99 -0.84 -2.04
C GLN A 148 -13.73 -2.35 -1.94
N TYR A 149 -12.46 -2.70 -2.00
CA TYR A 149 -11.94 -4.07 -1.91
C TYR A 149 -12.33 -4.99 -3.07
N ASP A 150 -12.85 -4.47 -4.18
CA ASP A 150 -13.12 -5.26 -5.40
C ASP A 150 -11.84 -5.79 -6.05
N LYS A 151 -10.73 -5.07 -5.86
CA LYS A 151 -9.40 -5.46 -6.34
C LYS A 151 -8.56 -5.88 -5.16
N LYS A 152 -8.63 -7.18 -4.83
CA LYS A 152 -7.77 -7.79 -3.83
C LYS A 152 -6.50 -8.33 -4.46
N GLN A 153 -5.44 -8.31 -3.68
CA GLN A 153 -4.15 -8.89 -4.04
C GLN A 153 -3.49 -9.50 -2.81
N ALA A 154 -2.56 -10.42 -3.02
CA ALA A 154 -1.69 -10.95 -1.98
C ALA A 154 -0.26 -10.49 -2.22
N GLU A 155 0.43 -10.14 -1.14
CA GLU A 155 1.86 -9.83 -1.12
C GLU A 155 2.51 -10.79 -0.14
N CYS A 156 3.48 -11.58 -0.59
CA CYS A 156 4.13 -12.61 0.21
C CYS A 156 5.64 -12.37 0.25
N ILE A 157 6.24 -12.48 1.43
CA ILE A 157 7.67 -12.32 1.64
C ILE A 157 8.26 -13.69 1.97
N TYR A 158 9.28 -14.08 1.21
CA TYR A 158 10.00 -15.33 1.40
C TYR A 158 11.45 -15.08 1.78
N SER A 159 11.99 -15.80 2.75
CA SER A 159 13.38 -15.66 3.20
C SER A 159 14.00 -17.01 3.55
N LYS A 160 15.32 -17.15 3.35
CA LYS A 160 16.09 -18.31 3.84
C LYS A 160 16.42 -18.20 5.33
N ASN A 161 16.61 -16.98 5.82
CA ASN A 161 17.17 -16.68 7.15
C ASN A 161 16.15 -16.00 8.09
N ASN A 162 14.86 -16.11 7.78
CA ASN A 162 13.78 -15.42 8.50
C ASN A 162 13.98 -13.89 8.60
N SER A 163 14.58 -13.29 7.57
CA SER A 163 14.93 -11.86 7.51
C SER A 163 14.36 -11.21 6.26
N LYS A 164 13.67 -10.08 6.44
CA LYS A 164 13.16 -9.25 5.33
C LYS A 164 14.27 -8.56 4.53
N LYS A 165 15.52 -8.56 5.03
CA LYS A 165 16.66 -7.94 4.31
C LYS A 165 17.16 -8.81 3.16
N GLU A 166 16.87 -10.09 3.16
CA GLU A 166 17.29 -11.04 2.13
C GLU A 166 16.06 -11.87 1.74
N SER A 167 15.09 -11.17 1.15
CA SER A 167 13.82 -11.75 0.75
C SER A 167 13.58 -11.69 -0.75
N VAL A 168 12.70 -12.59 -1.17
CA VAL A 168 12.03 -12.57 -2.46
C VAL A 168 10.57 -12.30 -2.19
N ASP A 169 10.02 -11.35 -2.94
CA ASP A 169 8.62 -10.97 -2.81
C ASP A 169 7.81 -11.60 -3.93
N LEU A 170 6.65 -12.16 -3.58
CA LEU A 170 5.66 -12.69 -4.51
C LEU A 170 4.38 -11.88 -4.40
N SER A 171 4.10 -11.11 -5.44
CA SER A 171 2.86 -10.35 -5.60
C SER A 171 1.88 -11.13 -6.45
N ILE A 172 0.61 -11.20 -6.04
CA ILE A 172 -0.43 -12.01 -6.68
C ILE A 172 -1.71 -11.19 -6.84
N TRP A 173 -2.22 -11.05 -8.06
CA TRP A 173 -3.47 -10.33 -8.32
C TRP A 173 -4.24 -10.92 -9.50
N LYS A 174 -5.57 -10.74 -9.49
CA LYS A 174 -6.41 -11.15 -10.62
C LYS A 174 -6.06 -10.36 -11.89
N VAL A 175 -6.10 -11.01 -13.05
CA VAL A 175 -5.92 -10.31 -14.34
C VAL A 175 -6.93 -9.17 -14.48
N GLY A 176 -6.46 -8.00 -14.89
CA GLY A 176 -7.25 -6.78 -15.02
C GLY A 176 -7.47 -5.99 -13.72
N ALA A 177 -7.05 -6.49 -12.55
CA ALA A 177 -7.22 -5.77 -11.28
C ALA A 177 -6.35 -4.50 -11.19
N LYS A 178 -5.11 -4.56 -11.68
CA LYS A 178 -4.20 -3.41 -11.80
C LYS A 178 -3.48 -3.40 -13.14
N LYS A 179 -3.03 -2.21 -13.54
CA LYS A 179 -2.14 -2.05 -14.70
C LYS A 179 -0.77 -2.61 -14.36
N ASP A 180 -0.08 -3.08 -15.38
CA ASP A 180 1.30 -3.54 -15.21
C ASP A 180 2.22 -2.37 -14.82
N PRO A 181 3.16 -2.62 -13.89
CA PRO A 181 4.26 -1.70 -13.62
C PRO A 181 4.98 -1.30 -14.91
N LEU A 182 5.44 -0.05 -14.98
CA LEU A 182 6.12 0.46 -16.17
C LEU A 182 7.38 -0.32 -16.54
N ILE A 183 8.02 -0.99 -15.57
CA ILE A 183 9.17 -1.85 -15.81
C ILE A 183 8.90 -2.87 -16.91
N TYR A 184 7.71 -3.45 -17.00
CA TYR A 184 7.43 -4.46 -18.01
C TYR A 184 7.39 -3.96 -19.45
N LYS A 185 7.52 -2.65 -19.70
CA LYS A 185 7.77 -2.12 -21.05
C LYS A 185 9.15 -2.47 -21.58
N ASN A 186 10.12 -2.74 -20.70
CA ASN A 186 11.47 -3.15 -21.08
C ASN A 186 11.68 -4.68 -20.99
N ALA A 187 10.63 -5.42 -20.63
CA ALA A 187 10.77 -6.84 -20.31
C ALA A 187 11.02 -7.69 -21.55
N LYS A 188 11.78 -8.77 -21.35
CA LYS A 188 12.02 -9.81 -22.34
C LYS A 188 11.01 -10.94 -22.11
N ALA A 189 10.35 -11.37 -23.18
CA ALA A 189 9.56 -12.60 -23.14
C ALA A 189 10.50 -13.80 -22.97
N VAL A 190 10.18 -14.66 -22.02
CA VAL A 190 10.98 -15.85 -21.65
C VAL A 190 10.03 -17.02 -21.38
N ALA A 191 10.55 -18.25 -21.42
CA ALA A 191 9.81 -19.44 -21.04
C ALA A 191 10.23 -19.89 -19.64
N VAL A 192 9.25 -20.24 -18.80
CA VAL A 192 9.45 -20.85 -17.49
C VAL A 192 8.58 -22.10 -17.45
N GLY A 193 9.20 -23.28 -17.55
CA GLY A 193 8.49 -24.53 -17.81
C GLY A 193 7.64 -24.43 -19.08
N ASN A 194 6.33 -24.64 -18.95
CA ASN A 194 5.36 -24.55 -20.05
C ASN A 194 4.62 -23.20 -20.12
N ILE A 195 5.03 -22.19 -19.35
CA ILE A 195 4.37 -20.88 -19.29
C ILE A 195 5.28 -19.81 -19.91
N SER A 196 4.66 -18.91 -20.68
CA SER A 196 5.30 -17.66 -21.11
C SER A 196 5.34 -16.66 -19.95
N ALA A 197 6.52 -16.15 -19.67
CA ALA A 197 6.78 -15.17 -18.62
C ALA A 197 7.52 -13.94 -19.19
N TYR A 198 7.62 -12.89 -18.38
CA TYR A 198 8.23 -11.62 -18.74
C TYR A 198 9.28 -11.28 -17.69
N TRP A 199 10.54 -11.26 -18.13
CA TRP A 199 11.69 -10.89 -17.31
C TRP A 199 12.01 -9.41 -17.49
N ALA A 200 11.99 -8.65 -16.40
CA ALA A 200 12.41 -7.25 -16.37
C ALA A 200 13.66 -7.11 -15.50
N GLU A 201 14.66 -6.44 -16.06
CA GLU A 201 15.83 -5.93 -15.34
C GLU A 201 15.76 -4.42 -15.42
N TYR A 202 15.82 -3.75 -14.26
CA TYR A 202 15.62 -2.31 -14.18
C TYR A 202 16.45 -1.74 -13.04
N VAL A 203 16.73 -0.44 -13.12
CA VAL A 203 17.45 0.29 -12.07
C VAL A 203 16.44 1.02 -11.19
N VAL A 204 16.54 0.86 -9.88
CA VAL A 204 15.88 1.73 -8.90
C VAL A 204 16.84 2.83 -8.51
N HIS A 205 16.50 4.05 -8.90
CA HIS A 205 17.18 5.26 -8.48
C HIS A 205 16.54 5.75 -7.19
N ILE A 206 17.27 5.60 -6.08
CA ILE A 206 16.85 5.96 -4.74
C ILE A 206 17.35 7.38 -4.46
N VAL A 207 16.43 8.32 -4.23
CA VAL A 207 16.73 9.73 -4.01
C VAL A 207 16.20 10.16 -2.64
N PRO A 208 17.01 10.75 -1.76
CA PRO A 208 16.50 11.35 -0.53
C PRO A 208 15.44 12.40 -0.82
N ASP A 209 14.37 12.45 -0.03
CA ASP A 209 13.24 13.35 -0.26
C ASP A 209 13.58 14.85 -0.15
N ASN A 210 14.65 15.18 0.56
CA ASN A 210 15.20 16.53 0.69
C ASN A 210 16.04 16.96 -0.54
N VAL A 211 16.35 16.06 -1.48
CA VAL A 211 17.10 16.38 -2.70
C VAL A 211 16.15 16.92 -3.77
N LYS A 212 16.43 18.13 -4.25
CA LYS A 212 15.74 18.73 -5.39
C LYS A 212 16.50 18.49 -6.68
N LEU A 213 15.92 17.67 -7.53
CA LEU A 213 16.43 17.46 -8.89
C LEU A 213 16.23 18.71 -9.76
N THR A 214 17.18 18.95 -10.64
CA THR A 214 17.07 19.96 -11.70
C THR A 214 16.02 19.55 -12.73
N LYS A 215 15.54 20.51 -13.54
CA LYS A 215 14.57 20.23 -14.62
C LYS A 215 15.10 19.20 -15.61
N ASP A 216 16.38 19.24 -15.93
CA ASP A 216 17.01 18.33 -16.88
C ASP A 216 17.12 16.91 -16.31
N GLN A 217 17.44 16.77 -15.02
CA GLN A 217 17.43 15.48 -14.31
C GLN A 217 16.02 14.88 -14.31
N VAL A 218 15.00 15.67 -13.93
CA VAL A 218 13.60 15.24 -13.96
C VAL A 218 13.17 14.81 -15.37
N ALA A 219 13.59 15.53 -16.41
CA ALA A 219 13.26 15.15 -17.79
C ALA A 219 13.92 13.83 -18.21
N LYS A 220 15.19 13.63 -17.84
CA LYS A 220 15.96 12.40 -18.09
C LYS A 220 15.35 11.20 -17.37
N GLU A 221 15.06 11.32 -16.09
CA GLU A 221 14.44 10.27 -15.26
C GLU A 221 13.04 9.93 -15.77
N ASN A 222 12.22 10.92 -16.10
CA ASN A 222 10.90 10.67 -16.67
C ASN A 222 10.98 9.88 -17.98
N LYS A 223 11.98 10.14 -18.82
CA LYS A 223 12.19 9.38 -20.06
C LYS A 223 12.61 7.94 -19.75
N ALA A 224 13.53 7.74 -18.80
CA ALA A 224 13.97 6.41 -18.36
C ALA A 224 12.80 5.60 -17.74
N CYS A 225 12.05 6.21 -16.83
CA CYS A 225 10.86 5.63 -16.21
C CYS A 225 9.79 5.25 -17.23
N LYS A 226 9.53 6.12 -18.22
CA LYS A 226 8.56 5.82 -19.30
C LYS A 226 8.97 4.60 -20.15
N SER A 227 10.26 4.34 -20.26
CA SER A 227 10.81 3.18 -20.99
C SER A 227 10.81 1.89 -20.17
N GLY A 228 10.59 1.96 -18.86
CA GLY A 228 10.64 0.81 -17.95
C GLY A 228 12.05 0.43 -17.49
N LYS A 229 13.10 1.07 -18.02
CA LYS A 229 14.50 0.80 -17.63
C LYS A 229 14.87 1.25 -16.23
N GLU A 230 14.10 2.18 -15.68
CA GLU A 230 14.39 2.80 -14.40
C GLU A 230 13.09 3.06 -13.62
N ILE A 231 13.17 3.00 -12.30
CA ILE A 231 12.15 3.50 -11.38
C ILE A 231 12.83 4.52 -10.48
N LEU A 232 12.23 5.69 -10.34
CA LEU A 232 12.62 6.68 -9.36
C LEU A 232 11.86 6.44 -8.05
N SER A 233 12.61 6.23 -6.96
CA SER A 233 12.08 6.03 -5.62
C SER A 233 12.62 7.09 -4.70
N TYR A 234 11.76 7.92 -4.13
CA TYR A 234 12.20 8.91 -3.17
C TYR A 234 12.03 8.39 -1.75
N VAL A 235 13.08 8.42 -0.94
CA VAL A 235 13.07 7.87 0.43
C VAL A 235 13.22 8.99 1.46
N SER A 236 12.43 8.92 2.53
CA SER A 236 12.57 9.75 3.73
C SER A 236 13.08 8.86 4.86
N SER A 237 13.98 9.38 5.70
CA SER A 237 14.35 8.71 6.96
C SER A 237 13.87 9.58 8.11
N ASP A 238 13.20 8.97 9.09
CA ASP A 238 12.86 9.62 10.35
C ASP A 238 14.08 9.75 11.27
N ASP A 239 15.09 8.89 11.04
CA ASP A 239 16.38 8.95 11.71
C ASP A 239 17.33 9.83 10.91
N ASP A 240 18.11 10.67 11.60
CA ASP A 240 19.11 11.64 11.08
C ASP A 240 20.28 10.99 10.29
N THR A 241 20.08 9.75 9.83
CA THR A 241 20.86 9.08 8.80
C THR A 241 20.84 9.89 7.50
N ASN A 242 22.02 10.37 7.11
CA ASN A 242 22.27 10.94 5.78
C ASN A 242 22.02 9.88 4.71
N LEU A 243 20.77 9.75 4.27
CA LEU A 243 20.41 8.98 3.08
C LEU A 243 21.19 9.58 1.90
N LYS A 244 21.87 8.71 1.16
CA LYS A 244 22.58 9.09 -0.05
C LYS A 244 21.79 8.60 -1.25
N GLU A 245 21.93 9.34 -2.34
CA GLU A 245 21.49 8.87 -3.64
C GLU A 245 22.15 7.53 -3.97
N GLU A 246 21.36 6.56 -4.40
CA GLU A 246 21.81 5.20 -4.69
C GLU A 246 21.11 4.65 -5.94
N PHE A 247 21.82 3.82 -6.70
CA PHE A 247 21.25 3.09 -7.84
C PHE A 247 21.35 1.60 -7.56
N LYS A 248 20.21 0.90 -7.54
CA LYS A 248 20.14 -0.56 -7.38
C LYS A 248 19.55 -1.18 -8.62
N THR A 249 20.25 -2.10 -9.25
CA THR A 249 19.59 -2.99 -10.20
C THR A 249 18.61 -3.88 -9.43
N LYS A 250 17.46 -4.18 -10.02
CA LYS A 250 16.51 -5.15 -9.50
C LYS A 250 16.00 -6.02 -10.64
N HIS A 251 15.53 -7.19 -10.25
CA HIS A 251 14.97 -8.16 -11.15
C HIS A 251 13.52 -8.44 -10.82
N SER A 252 12.71 -8.62 -11.86
CA SER A 252 11.33 -9.00 -11.71
C SER A 252 10.88 -9.97 -12.79
N LEU A 253 10.22 -11.04 -12.38
CA LEU A 253 9.71 -12.08 -13.26
C LEU A 253 8.20 -12.19 -13.08
N LYS A 254 7.44 -11.89 -14.13
CA LYS A 254 5.98 -11.96 -14.12
C LYS A 254 5.48 -13.05 -15.05
N TRP A 255 4.43 -13.75 -14.64
CA TRP A 255 3.67 -14.65 -15.49
C TRP A 255 2.18 -14.62 -15.14
N THR A 256 1.38 -15.21 -16.01
CA THR A 256 -0.06 -15.37 -15.81
C THR A 256 -0.40 -16.85 -15.86
N GLN A 257 -1.13 -17.34 -14.85
CA GLN A 257 -1.63 -18.70 -14.80
C GLN A 257 -3.07 -18.68 -14.28
N ASN A 258 -3.99 -19.38 -14.94
CA ASN A 258 -5.40 -19.51 -14.52
C ASN A 258 -6.09 -18.18 -14.20
N ASN A 259 -5.90 -17.17 -15.07
CA ASN A 259 -6.46 -15.82 -14.91
C ASN A 259 -5.95 -15.05 -13.67
N VAL A 260 -4.79 -15.44 -13.14
CA VAL A 260 -4.08 -14.77 -12.04
C VAL A 260 -2.68 -14.38 -12.50
N ASN A 261 -2.30 -13.15 -12.20
CA ASN A 261 -0.94 -12.66 -12.38
C ASN A 261 -0.13 -12.94 -11.13
N TYR A 262 1.10 -13.38 -11.35
CA TYR A 262 2.13 -13.57 -10.34
C TYR A 262 3.34 -12.76 -10.74
N GLN A 263 3.98 -12.12 -9.77
CA GLN A 263 5.23 -11.39 -9.96
C GLN A 263 6.18 -11.74 -8.83
N LEU A 264 7.34 -12.28 -9.18
CA LEU A 264 8.47 -12.40 -8.29
C LEU A 264 9.35 -11.15 -8.42
N THR A 265 9.77 -10.60 -7.30
CA THR A 265 10.72 -9.49 -7.25
C THR A 265 11.87 -9.84 -6.32
N ASP A 266 13.09 -9.68 -6.82
CA ASP A 266 14.29 -9.75 -6.01
C ASP A 266 14.66 -8.34 -5.55
N GLU A 267 14.39 -8.06 -4.28
CA GLU A 267 14.65 -6.77 -3.66
C GLU A 267 16.15 -6.45 -3.52
N ASN A 268 17.01 -7.48 -3.55
CA ASN A 268 18.43 -7.37 -3.18
C ASN A 268 19.39 -7.58 -4.35
N ASN A 269 18.87 -7.86 -5.55
CA ASN A 269 19.66 -8.09 -6.76
C ASN A 269 20.71 -9.20 -6.61
N LYS A 270 20.35 -10.25 -5.88
CA LYS A 270 21.21 -11.41 -5.64
C LYS A 270 20.83 -12.60 -6.51
N LEU A 271 19.64 -12.62 -7.10
CA LEU A 271 19.14 -13.73 -7.89
C LEU A 271 19.29 -13.46 -9.38
N SER A 272 19.91 -14.44 -10.04
CA SER A 272 19.94 -14.54 -11.49
C SER A 272 18.56 -14.87 -12.08
N PHE A 273 18.41 -14.69 -13.39
CA PHE A 273 17.24 -15.16 -14.13
C PHE A 273 16.99 -16.67 -13.94
N GLU A 274 18.05 -17.49 -13.93
CA GLU A 274 17.95 -18.93 -13.79
C GLU A 274 17.37 -19.33 -12.43
N GLU A 275 17.83 -18.68 -11.35
CA GLU A 275 17.31 -18.91 -9.99
C GLU A 275 15.86 -18.44 -9.85
N MET A 276 15.54 -17.24 -10.34
CA MET A 276 14.15 -16.74 -10.32
C MET A 276 13.23 -17.61 -11.17
N SER A 277 13.71 -18.17 -12.28
CA SER A 277 12.94 -19.10 -13.12
C SER A 277 12.66 -20.41 -12.39
N LYS A 278 13.63 -20.98 -11.68
CA LYS A 278 13.41 -22.18 -10.85
C LYS A 278 12.41 -21.93 -9.72
N ILE A 279 12.44 -20.74 -9.13
CA ILE A 279 11.46 -20.32 -8.13
C ILE A 279 10.06 -20.21 -8.75
N ALA A 280 9.93 -19.49 -9.87
CA ALA A 280 8.66 -19.36 -10.59
C ALA A 280 8.09 -20.72 -11.02
N GLU A 281 8.92 -21.60 -11.58
CA GLU A 281 8.53 -22.95 -11.97
C GLU A 281 8.01 -23.77 -10.79
N SER A 282 8.63 -23.65 -9.60
CA SER A 282 8.13 -24.31 -8.40
C SER A 282 6.74 -23.83 -7.98
N ILE A 283 6.43 -22.54 -8.15
CA ILE A 283 5.10 -21.98 -7.87
C ILE A 283 4.10 -22.48 -8.92
N ILE A 284 4.48 -22.43 -10.20
CA ILE A 284 3.66 -22.89 -11.32
C ILE A 284 3.21 -24.34 -11.12
N ASN A 285 4.14 -25.20 -10.69
CA ASN A 285 3.95 -26.63 -10.48
C ASN A 285 3.39 -26.99 -9.09
N SER A 286 3.34 -26.04 -8.15
CA SER A 286 2.75 -26.26 -6.83
C SER A 286 1.26 -26.59 -6.93
N LYS A 287 0.77 -27.45 -6.04
CA LYS A 287 -0.64 -27.88 -5.96
C LYS A 287 -1.43 -26.93 -5.08
#